data_AF-A0A6A4VVA9-F1
#
_entry.id   AF-A0A6A4VVA9-F1
#
_cell.length_a   1.000
_cell.length_b   1.000
_cell.length_c   1.000
_cell.angle_alpha   90.00
_cell.angle_beta   90.00
_cell.angle_gamma   90.00
#
_symmetry.space_group_name_H-M   'P 1'
#
loop_
_entity.id
_entity.type
_entity.pdbx_description
1 polymer ?
#
loop_
_entity_poly.entity_id
_entity_poly.type
_entity_poly.pdbx_seq_one_letter_code
_entity_poly.pdbx_strand_id
1 'polypeptide(L)'
;MEFRTDPFENFYEVFEEIGTGQHAVVRRCRCKVSAAEFAAKFIRKRRVASSRRGVPLADIRQEVHLLSEMSHENVISCHEVYDNDTTVILVLEL
;
A
#
# COMPACT_ATOMS: atom_id res chain seq x y z
N MET A 1 -12.10 3.94 4.71
CA MET A 1 -11.46 3.10 3.68
C MET A 1 -11.38 1.66 4.21
N GLU A 2 -11.78 0.66 3.43
CA GLU A 2 -11.76 -0.74 3.86
C GLU A 2 -10.45 -1.45 3.47
N PHE A 3 -9.98 -2.37 4.31
CA PHE A 3 -8.79 -3.18 4.03
C PHE A 3 -9.22 -4.50 3.39
N ARG A 4 -8.83 -4.71 2.13
CA ARG A 4 -9.12 -5.93 1.38
C ARG A 4 -8.15 -7.04 1.77
N THR A 5 -8.65 -8.25 1.99
CA THR A 5 -7.83 -9.42 2.35
C THR A 5 -7.64 -10.40 1.19
N ASP A 6 -8.26 -10.13 0.04
CA ASP A 6 -8.03 -10.89 -1.18
C ASP A 6 -6.56 -10.72 -1.64
N PRO A 7 -5.95 -11.74 -2.28
CA PRO A 7 -4.62 -11.60 -2.86
C PRO A 7 -4.55 -10.44 -3.86
N PHE A 8 -3.64 -9.50 -3.61
CA PHE A 8 -3.43 -8.31 -4.45
C PHE A 8 -3.13 -8.66 -5.91
N GLU A 9 -2.36 -9.73 -6.11
CA GLU A 9 -1.96 -10.24 -7.42
C GLU A 9 -3.14 -10.74 -8.25
N ASN A 10 -4.33 -10.93 -7.66
CA ASN A 10 -5.54 -11.26 -8.43
C ASN A 10 -6.04 -10.05 -9.23
N PHE A 11 -5.85 -8.83 -8.73
CA PHE A 11 -6.39 -7.59 -9.30
C PHE A 11 -5.35 -6.74 -10.03
N TYR A 12 -4.07 -6.86 -9.64
CA TYR A 12 -2.99 -6.06 -10.20
C TYR A 12 -1.83 -6.90 -10.70
N GLU A 13 -1.16 -6.40 -11.74
CA GLU A 13 0.13 -6.88 -12.21
C GLU A 13 1.24 -5.96 -11.70
N VAL A 14 2.32 -6.52 -11.16
CA VAL A 14 3.42 -5.76 -10.52
C VAL A 14 4.64 -5.72 -11.45
N PHE A 15 5.24 -4.54 -11.59
CA PHE A 15 6.38 -4.30 -12.47
C PHE A 15 7.64 -3.88 -11.68
N GLU A 16 8.42 -2.95 -12.21
CA GLU A 16 9.66 -2.47 -11.63
C GLU A 16 9.46 -1.76 -10.28
N GLU A 17 10.51 -1.80 -9.47
CA GLU A 17 10.61 -0.95 -8.29
C GLU A 17 10.88 0.49 -8.72
N ILE A 18 10.08 1.42 -8.18
CA ILE A 18 10.18 2.86 -8.45
C ILE A 18 10.64 3.64 -7.22
N GLY A 19 10.68 3.00 -6.05
CA GLY A 19 11.21 3.62 -4.83
C GLY A 19 11.40 2.63 -3.70
N THR A 20 12.38 2.89 -2.84
CA THR A 20 12.65 2.09 -1.64
C THR A 20 12.77 3.00 -0.43
N GLY A 21 12.09 2.62 0.65
CA GLY A 21 12.18 3.24 1.96
C GLY A 21 12.64 2.24 3.03
N GLN A 22 12.79 2.72 4.26
CA GLN A 22 13.29 1.91 5.39
C GLN A 22 12.42 0.67 5.69
N HIS A 23 11.11 0.80 5.48
CA HIS A 23 10.12 -0.24 5.84
C HIS A 23 9.16 -0.60 4.70
N ALA A 24 9.34 0.02 3.54
CA ALA A 24 8.45 -0.15 2.41
C ALA A 24 9.22 -0.14 1.09
N VAL A 25 8.69 -0.86 0.11
CA VAL A 25 9.14 -0.81 -1.29
C VAL A 25 7.95 -0.37 -2.13
N VAL A 26 8.17 0.55 -3.05
CA VAL A 26 7.17 1.05 -3.99
C VAL A 26 7.46 0.48 -5.37
N ARG A 27 6.48 -0.17 -5.97
CA ARG A 27 6.58 -0.73 -7.33
C ARG A 27 5.47 -0.19 -8.20
N ARG A 28 5.75 0.03 -9.48
CA ARG A 28 4.68 0.32 -10.46
C ARG A 28 3.80 -0.93 -10.59
N CYS A 29 2.49 -0.74 -10.61
CA CYS A 29 1.53 -1.81 -10.86
C CYS A 29 0.46 -1.36 -11.86
N ARG A 30 -0.26 -2.32 -12.45
CA ARG A 30 -1.35 -2.05 -13.38
C ARG A 30 -2.59 -2.84 -12.97
N CYS A 31 -3.73 -2.18 -12.91
CA CYS A 31 -5.01 -2.84 -12.68
C CYS A 31 -5.36 -3.72 -13.88
N LYS A 32 -5.63 -5.00 -13.65
CA LYS A 32 -5.93 -5.97 -14.71
C LYS A 32 -7.25 -5.69 -15.42
N VAL A 33 -8.20 -5.06 -14.74
CA VAL A 33 -9.54 -4.76 -15.28
C VAL A 33 -9.54 -3.45 -16.06
N SER A 34 -9.07 -2.36 -15.43
CA SER A 34 -9.11 -1.02 -16.05
C SER A 34 -7.90 -0.70 -16.92
N ALA A 35 -6.84 -1.52 -16.86
CA ALA A 35 -5.56 -1.26 -17.50
C ALA A 35 -4.84 0.01 -17.01
N ALA A 36 -5.36 0.70 -15.99
CA ALA A 36 -4.75 1.90 -15.39
C ALA A 36 -3.51 1.55 -14.56
N GLU A 37 -2.53 2.45 -14.55
CA GLU A 37 -1.28 2.32 -13.82
C GLU A 37 -1.35 3.01 -12.45
N PHE A 38 -0.66 2.44 -11.48
CA PHE A 38 -0.66 2.87 -10.09
C PHE A 38 0.71 2.61 -9.45
N ALA A 39 0.93 3.18 -8.27
CA ALA A 39 2.05 2.85 -7.39
C ALA A 39 1.58 1.94 -6.25
N ALA A 40 2.16 0.75 -6.12
CA ALA A 40 1.93 -0.17 -5.03
C ALA A 40 3.03 -0.02 -3.97
N LYS A 41 2.69 0.56 -2.81
CA LYS A 41 3.59 0.69 -1.66
C LYS A 41 3.42 -0.49 -0.71
N PHE A 42 4.37 -1.42 -0.74
CA PHE A 42 4.41 -2.63 0.09
C PHE A 42 5.07 -2.35 1.44
N ILE A 43 4.27 -2.22 2.49
CA ILE A 43 4.71 -1.89 3.86
C ILE A 43 4.79 -3.17 4.70
N ARG A 44 5.98 -3.48 5.23
CA ARG A 44 6.17 -4.68 6.07
C ARG A 44 5.56 -4.46 7.46
N LYS A 45 4.65 -5.35 7.87
CA LYS A 45 4.09 -5.35 9.22
C LYS A 45 5.11 -5.81 10.25
N ARG A 46 5.03 -5.22 11.43
CA ARG A 46 5.76 -5.70 12.61
C ARG A 46 5.11 -6.99 13.13
N ARG A 47 5.80 -8.13 13.01
CA ARG A 47 5.27 -9.44 13.43
C ARG A 47 5.26 -9.66 14.95
N VAL A 48 6.15 -9.01 15.70
CA VAL A 48 6.29 -9.16 17.16
C VAL A 48 6.45 -7.78 17.79
N ALA A 49 5.74 -7.49 18.89
CA ALA A 49 5.78 -6.18 19.55
C ALA A 49 7.19 -5.74 19.97
N SER A 50 8.07 -6.69 20.31
CA SER A 50 9.47 -6.45 20.66
C SER A 50 10.41 -6.27 19.46
N SER A 51 9.93 -6.50 18.23
CA SER A 51 10.75 -6.35 17.03
C SER A 51 10.88 -4.89 16.62
N ARG A 52 12.11 -4.42 16.38
CA ARG A 52 12.37 -3.14 15.71
C ARG A 52 12.19 -3.18 14.19
N ARG A 53 11.91 -4.37 13.62
CA ARG A 53 11.70 -4.56 12.18
C ARG A 53 10.20 -4.51 11.84
N GLY A 54 9.83 -3.65 10.90
CA GLY A 54 8.46 -3.46 10.41
C GLY A 54 7.68 -2.37 11.15
N VAL A 55 6.54 -1.99 10.58
CA VAL A 55 5.67 -0.92 11.10
C VAL A 55 4.51 -1.52 11.90
N PRO A 56 4.15 -0.99 13.08
CA PRO A 56 2.94 -1.39 13.80
C PRO A 56 1.70 -1.19 12.92
N LEU A 57 0.73 -2.11 13.00
CA LEU A 57 -0.50 -1.99 12.20
C LEU A 57 -1.29 -0.71 12.54
N ALA A 58 -1.19 -0.23 13.78
CA ALA A 58 -1.81 1.03 14.20
C ALA A 58 -1.27 2.23 13.39
N ASP A 59 0.06 2.34 13.26
CA ASP A 59 0.71 3.41 12.50
C ASP A 59 0.35 3.32 11.00
N ILE A 60 0.31 2.10 10.44
CA ILE A 60 -0.11 1.90 9.05
C ILE A 60 -1.58 2.33 8.85
N ARG A 61 -2.47 1.97 9.79
CA ARG A 61 -3.87 2.39 9.75
C ARG A 61 -4.03 3.89 9.87
N GLN A 62 -3.22 4.54 10.69
CA GLN A 62 -3.21 6.00 10.82
C GLN A 62 -2.78 6.66 9.51
N GLU A 63 -1.75 6.13 8.83
CA GLU A 63 -1.32 6.63 7.52
C GLU A 63 -2.44 6.50 6.48
N VAL A 64 -3.11 5.35 6.41
CA VAL A 64 -4.27 5.13 5.53
C VAL A 64 -5.41 6.09 5.85
N HIS A 65 -5.70 6.30 7.13
CA HIS A 65 -6.78 7.18 7.56
C HIS A 65 -6.53 8.63 7.12
N LEU A 66 -5.33 9.15 7.35
CA LEU A 66 -4.95 10.50 6.92
C LEU A 66 -5.04 10.66 5.40
N LEU A 67 -4.52 9.68 4.64
CA LEU A 67 -4.61 9.71 3.18
C LEU A 67 -6.07 9.61 2.69
N SER A 68 -6.94 8.91 3.40
CA SER A 68 -8.35 8.78 3.01
C SER A 68 -9.18 10.04 3.24
N GLU A 69 -8.72 10.95 4.10
CA GLU A 69 -9.38 12.24 4.37
C GLU A 69 -8.88 13.34 3.43
N MET A 70 -7.76 13.12 2.74
CA MET A 70 -7.15 14.09 1.84
C MET A 70 -7.70 13.90 0.41
N SER A 71 -8.39 14.92 -0.10
CA SER A 71 -8.81 14.99 -1.50
C SER A 71 -8.42 16.36 -2.05
N HIS A 72 -7.28 16.41 -2.73
CA HIS A 72 -6.71 17.65 -3.26
C HIS A 72 -5.79 17.35 -4.45
N GLU A 73 -5.82 18.20 -5.48
CA GLU A 73 -5.07 18.03 -6.74
C GLU A 73 -3.55 17.85 -6.53
N ASN A 74 -3.00 18.52 -5.51
CA ASN A 74 -1.57 18.43 -5.15
C ASN A 74 -1.24 17.37 -4.06
N VAL A 75 -2.16 16.47 -3.75
CA VAL A 75 -1.95 15.41 -2.73
C VAL A 75 -2.27 14.06 -3.36
N ILE A 76 -1.35 13.12 -3.20
CA ILE A 76 -1.49 11.76 -3.75
C ILE A 76 -2.75 11.08 -3.19
N SER A 77 -3.55 10.54 -4.10
CA SER A 77 -4.77 9.82 -3.73
C SER A 77 -4.50 8.34 -3.46
N CYS A 78 -5.16 7.80 -2.43
CA CYS A 78 -5.14 6.37 -2.11
C CYS A 78 -6.38 5.70 -2.72
N HIS A 79 -6.17 4.79 -3.67
CA HIS A 79 -7.23 4.11 -4.41
C HIS A 79 -7.77 2.89 -3.65
N GLU A 80 -6.87 2.01 -3.20
CA GLU A 80 -7.23 0.77 -2.49
C GLU A 80 -6.16 0.40 -1.47
N VAL A 81 -6.56 -0.39 -0.46
CA VAL A 81 -5.64 -0.94 0.55
C VAL A 81 -5.84 -2.43 0.67
N TYR A 82 -4.74 -3.18 0.58
CA TYR A 82 -4.71 -4.62 0.77
C TYR A 82 -3.94 -4.97 2.04
N ASP A 83 -4.51 -5.87 2.82
CA ASP A 83 -3.94 -6.37 4.07
C ASP A 83 -3.72 -7.88 3.94
N ASN A 84 -2.44 -8.27 3.93
CA ASN A 84 -2.01 -9.65 4.07
C ASN A 84 -1.35 -9.84 5.45
N ASP A 85 -1.15 -11.10 5.87
CA ASP A 85 -0.59 -11.43 7.20
C ASP A 85 0.71 -10.70 7.54
N THR A 86 1.58 -10.44 6.55
CA THR A 86 2.91 -9.86 6.76
C THR A 86 3.09 -8.46 6.19
N THR A 87 2.17 -7.99 5.35
CA THR A 87 2.37 -6.80 4.52
C THR A 87 1.06 -6.07 4.33
N VAL A 88 1.09 -4.74 4.36
CA VAL A 88 0.00 -3.89 3.86
C VAL A 88 0.45 -3.27 2.55
N ILE A 89 -0.43 -3.25 1.55
CA ILE A 89 -0.15 -2.69 0.23
C ILE A 89 -1.10 -1.51 0.02
N LEU A 90 -0.54 -0.32 -0.15
CA LEU A 90 -1.31 0.86 -0.54
C LEU A 90 -1.23 1.01 -2.06
N VAL A 91 -2.39 1.06 -2.72
CA VAL A 91 -2.49 1.39 -4.14
C VAL A 91 -2.71 2.88 -4.25
N LEU A 92 -1.72 3.57 -4.79
CA LEU A 92 -1.67 5.02 -4.88
C LEU A 92 -1.70 5.45 -6.35
N GLU A 93 -2.15 6.68 -6.60
CA GLU A 93 -1.97 7.35 -7.88
C GLU A 93 -0.49 7.38 -8.29
N LEU A 94 -0.20 7.16 -9.59
CA LEU A 94 1.14 7.19 -10.17
C LEU A 94 1.41 8.52 -10.88
#